data_AF-A0A5C8ZE40-F1
#
_entry.id   AF-A0A5C8ZE40-F1
#
_cell.length_a   1.000
_cell.length_b   1.000
_cell.length_c   1.000
_cell.angle_alpha   90.00
_cell.angle_beta   90.00
_cell.angle_gamma   90.00
#
_symmetry.space_group_name_H-M   'P 1'
#
loop_
_entity.id
_entity.type
_entity.pdbx_description
1 polymer ?
#
loop_
_entity_poly.entity_id
_entity_poly.type
_entity_poly.pdbx_seq_one_letter_code
_entity_poly.pdbx_strand_id
1 'polypeptide(L)'
;MTRKRRGPTFAQVVQELREAPAAPVAEPPVGRMVGPDQLYDPRGHRFQRVARDLSPAVALAEVTAGAQVAWDRCGCAGCCGLDWLDAQHVARLVAAGAPSPRRRRDPVSHLSAWEADDGSVVVLAVADVRWGDVLA
;
A
#
# COMPACT_ATOMS: atom_id res chain seq x y z
N MET A 1 24.95 47.41 27.89
CA MET A 1 25.49 46.04 28.09
C MET A 1 24.35 45.05 27.88
N THR A 2 24.39 44.24 26.82
CA THR A 2 23.28 43.36 26.43
C THR A 2 23.45 41.98 27.06
N ARG A 3 22.51 41.56 27.91
CA ARG A 3 22.54 40.27 28.62
C ARG A 3 22.27 39.13 27.61
N LYS A 4 23.25 38.23 27.43
CA LYS A 4 23.13 37.03 26.58
C LYS A 4 22.10 36.08 27.22
N ARG A 5 20.96 35.85 26.59
CA ARG A 5 19.96 34.88 27.05
C ARG A 5 20.59 33.48 27.01
N ARG A 6 20.58 32.77 28.15
CA ARG A 6 20.99 31.36 28.21
C ARG A 6 19.87 30.52 27.58
N GLY A 7 20.24 29.60 26.69
CA GLY A 7 19.31 28.62 26.12
C GLY A 7 18.81 27.63 27.19
N PRO A 8 17.75 26.89 26.89
CA PRO A 8 17.20 25.89 27.80
C PRO A 8 18.24 24.81 28.12
N THR A 9 18.24 24.35 29.36
CA THR A 9 19.08 23.23 29.79
C THR A 9 18.52 21.92 29.26
N PHE A 10 19.35 20.88 29.20
CA PHE A 10 18.91 19.54 28.82
C PHE A 10 17.74 19.03 29.69
N ALA A 11 17.76 19.33 30.99
CA ALA A 11 16.66 18.98 31.89
C ALA A 11 15.35 19.70 31.53
N GLN A 12 15.42 20.96 31.10
CA GLN A 12 14.25 21.72 30.64
C GLN A 12 13.70 21.17 29.31
N VAL A 13 14.58 20.76 28.40
CA VAL A 13 14.17 20.13 27.13
C VAL A 13 13.49 18.77 27.38
N VAL A 14 14.02 17.95 28.30
CA VAL A 14 13.42 16.66 28.66
C VAL A 14 12.07 16.84 29.36
N GLN A 15 11.94 17.87 30.21
CA GLN A 15 10.67 18.18 30.87
C GLN A 15 9.62 18.65 29.86
N GLU A 16 9.98 19.55 28.94
CA GLU A 16 9.09 20.00 27.86
C GLU A 16 8.64 18.83 26.97
N LEU A 17 9.52 17.89 26.65
CA LEU A 17 9.16 16.71 25.86
C LEU A 17 8.23 15.74 26.61
N ARG A 18 8.31 15.67 27.94
CA ARG A 18 7.42 14.82 28.76
C ARG A 18 6.04 15.45 28.98
N GLU A 19 6.00 16.77 29.10
CA GLU A 19 4.77 17.54 29.30
C GLU A 19 4.08 17.89 27.98
N ALA A 20 4.78 17.72 26.85
CA ALA A 20 4.18 17.87 25.53
C ALA A 20 2.99 16.90 25.40
N PRO A 21 1.79 17.40 25.08
CA PRO A 21 0.66 16.52 24.80
C PRO A 21 1.06 15.57 23.68
N ALA A 22 0.76 14.27 23.84
CA ALA A 22 0.96 13.28 22.80
C ALA A 22 0.39 13.85 21.50
N ALA A 23 1.21 13.85 20.45
CA ALA A 23 0.76 14.30 19.14
C ALA A 23 -0.58 13.61 18.83
N PRO A 24 -1.57 14.34 18.27
CA PRO A 24 -2.84 13.72 17.93
C PRO A 24 -2.55 12.49 17.09
N VAL A 25 -3.14 11.35 17.48
CA VAL A 25 -3.01 10.10 16.73
C VAL A 25 -3.49 10.42 15.32
N ALA A 26 -2.55 10.46 14.37
CA ALA A 26 -2.87 10.74 12.98
C ALA A 26 -3.91 9.71 12.53
N GLU A 27 -4.95 10.17 11.85
CA GLU A 27 -5.94 9.27 11.27
C GLU A 27 -5.22 8.22 10.42
N PRO A 28 -5.59 6.93 10.56
CA PRO A 28 -4.92 5.87 9.84
C PRO A 28 -5.03 6.16 8.34
N PRO A 29 -3.92 6.04 7.60
CA PRO A 29 -3.90 6.27 6.17
C PRO A 29 -4.80 5.21 5.50
N VAL A 30 -5.98 5.57 5.00
CA VAL A 30 -6.90 4.61 4.37
C VAL A 30 -6.67 4.51 2.86
N GLY A 31 -6.80 3.29 2.33
CA GLY A 31 -6.81 3.01 0.88
C GLY A 31 -5.52 3.36 0.14
N ARG A 32 -4.38 3.49 0.84
CA ARG A 32 -3.13 3.98 0.26
C ARG A 32 -1.91 3.24 0.78
N MET A 33 -0.79 3.41 0.08
CA MET A 33 0.52 2.98 0.55
C MET A 33 1.14 4.02 1.49
N VAL A 34 1.95 3.56 2.44
CA VAL A 34 2.73 4.38 3.36
C VAL A 34 4.18 3.91 3.30
N GLY A 35 4.98 4.63 2.54
CA GLY A 35 6.34 4.19 2.22
C GLY A 35 6.34 2.94 1.34
N PRO A 36 7.50 2.27 1.22
CA PRO A 36 7.61 1.13 0.34
C PRO A 36 6.79 -0.05 0.85
N ASP A 37 6.86 -0.40 2.14
CA ASP A 37 6.47 -1.74 2.63
C ASP A 37 5.18 -1.77 3.47
N GLN A 38 4.37 -0.70 3.43
CA GLN A 38 3.06 -0.70 4.08
C GLN A 38 1.94 -0.30 3.12
N LEU A 39 0.86 -1.08 3.15
CA LEU A 39 -0.37 -0.84 2.39
C LEU A 39 -1.54 -0.85 3.38
N TYR A 40 -2.50 0.05 3.17
CA TYR A 40 -3.71 0.10 3.96
C TYR A 40 -4.94 0.03 3.05
N ASP A 41 -5.89 -0.84 3.39
CA ASP A 41 -7.15 -0.93 2.67
C ASP A 41 -8.08 0.26 2.99
N PRO A 42 -9.23 0.39 2.30
CA PRO A 42 -10.19 1.47 2.56
C PRO A 42 -10.81 1.43 3.96
N ARG A 43 -10.68 0.32 4.69
CA ARG A 43 -11.12 0.14 6.08
C ARG A 43 -10.02 0.44 7.09
N GLY A 44 -8.81 0.79 6.63
CA GLY A 44 -7.64 1.06 7.47
C GLY A 44 -6.90 -0.20 7.93
N HIS A 45 -7.22 -1.37 7.36
CA HIS A 45 -6.50 -2.60 7.65
C HIS A 45 -5.11 -2.55 7.02
N ARG A 46 -4.09 -2.84 7.82
CA ARG A 46 -2.68 -2.77 7.42
C ARG A 46 -2.21 -4.10 6.85
N PHE A 47 -1.48 -4.01 5.74
CA PHE A 47 -0.77 -5.11 5.10
C PHE A 47 0.72 -4.80 5.00
N GLN A 48 1.56 -5.82 5.10
CA GLN A 48 3.00 -5.79 4.85
C GLN A 48 3.32 -6.49 3.54
N ARG A 49 4.28 -5.96 2.80
CA ARG A 49 4.68 -6.60 1.54
C ARG A 49 5.49 -7.85 1.82
N VAL A 50 5.00 -8.98 1.30
CA VAL A 50 5.66 -10.28 1.42
C VAL A 50 6.36 -10.70 0.12
N ALA A 51 5.88 -10.21 -1.04
CA ALA A 51 6.55 -10.40 -2.33
C ALA A 51 6.50 -9.13 -3.18
N ARG A 52 7.66 -8.71 -3.71
CA ARG A 52 7.77 -7.54 -4.60
C ARG A 52 7.42 -7.85 -6.04
N ASP A 53 7.78 -9.04 -6.51
CA ASP A 53 7.59 -9.48 -7.89
C ASP A 53 6.82 -10.80 -7.90
N LEU A 54 5.51 -10.68 -8.00
CA LEU A 54 4.61 -11.83 -8.08
C LEU A 54 4.49 -12.27 -9.55
N SER A 55 4.73 -13.56 -9.80
CA SER A 55 4.47 -14.10 -11.14
C SER A 55 2.96 -14.08 -11.44
N PRO A 56 2.53 -13.93 -12.70
CA PRO A 56 1.11 -13.95 -13.05
C PRO A 56 0.35 -15.19 -12.59
N ALA A 57 0.97 -16.38 -12.66
CA ALA A 57 0.35 -17.62 -12.22
C ALA A 57 0.10 -17.64 -10.71
N VAL A 58 1.06 -17.14 -9.93
CA VAL A 58 0.92 -17.02 -8.47
C VAL A 58 -0.13 -15.96 -8.14
N ALA A 59 -0.12 -14.81 -8.81
CA ALA A 59 -1.15 -13.77 -8.63
C ALA A 59 -2.56 -14.32 -8.84
N LEU A 60 -2.78 -15.10 -9.90
CA LEU A 60 -4.06 -15.77 -10.13
C LEU A 60 -4.40 -16.75 -9.01
N ALA A 61 -3.43 -17.53 -8.54
CA ALA A 61 -3.66 -18.50 -7.46
C ALA A 61 -4.09 -17.82 -6.16
N GLU A 62 -3.40 -16.74 -5.74
CA GLU A 62 -3.75 -15.96 -4.56
C GLU A 62 -5.17 -15.38 -4.66
N VAL A 63 -5.50 -14.76 -5.80
CA VAL A 63 -6.83 -14.18 -6.01
C VAL A 63 -7.91 -15.26 -6.07
N THR A 64 -7.61 -16.43 -6.63
CA THR A 64 -8.53 -17.59 -6.61
C THR A 64 -8.74 -18.11 -5.19
N ALA A 65 -7.71 -18.03 -4.33
CA ALA A 65 -7.79 -18.40 -2.92
C ALA A 65 -8.51 -17.37 -2.04
N GLY A 66 -8.91 -16.22 -2.61
CA GLY A 66 -9.69 -15.19 -1.93
C GLY A 66 -8.91 -13.90 -1.63
N ALA A 67 -7.70 -13.73 -2.15
CA ALA A 67 -6.99 -12.47 -2.02
C ALA A 67 -7.78 -11.30 -2.63
N GLN A 68 -7.75 -10.16 -1.96
CA GLN A 68 -8.25 -8.90 -2.52
C GLN A 68 -7.32 -8.39 -3.61
N VAL A 69 -7.85 -7.53 -4.49
CA VAL A 69 -7.05 -6.90 -5.55
C VAL A 69 -7.15 -5.39 -5.44
N ALA A 70 -5.98 -4.75 -5.42
CA ALA A 70 -5.85 -3.31 -5.55
C ALA A 70 -5.07 -2.98 -6.83
N TRP A 71 -5.37 -1.83 -7.45
CA TRP A 71 -4.68 -1.38 -8.64
C TRP A 71 -4.15 0.04 -8.47
N ASP A 72 -2.83 0.20 -8.60
CA ASP A 72 -2.19 1.49 -8.80
C ASP A 72 -2.04 1.76 -10.30
N ARG A 73 -3.08 2.36 -10.90
CA ARG A 73 -3.08 2.64 -12.34
C ARG A 73 -1.95 3.56 -12.79
N CYS A 74 -1.54 4.50 -11.95
CA CYS A 74 -0.50 5.48 -12.27
C CYS A 74 0.91 4.93 -12.06
N GLY A 75 1.07 3.89 -11.23
CA GLY A 75 2.38 3.37 -10.84
C GLY A 75 3.15 4.27 -9.87
N CYS A 76 2.45 5.20 -9.21
CA CYS A 76 3.06 6.22 -8.36
C CYS A 76 3.14 5.79 -6.88
N ALA A 77 3.08 4.49 -6.61
CA ALA A 77 3.00 3.88 -5.28
C ALA A 77 1.83 4.45 -4.45
N GLY A 78 0.66 4.57 -5.08
CA GLY A 78 -0.57 5.02 -4.42
C GLY A 78 -0.65 6.53 -4.13
N CYS A 79 0.27 7.37 -4.64
CA CYS A 79 0.16 8.83 -4.51
C CYS A 79 -1.15 9.39 -5.12
N CYS A 80 -1.62 8.81 -6.21
CA CYS A 80 -2.87 9.17 -6.88
C CYS A 80 -4.09 8.36 -6.36
N GLY A 81 -3.92 7.60 -5.28
CA GLY A 81 -4.91 6.63 -4.80
C GLY A 81 -4.75 5.26 -5.43
N LEU A 82 -5.49 4.29 -4.89
CA LEU A 82 -5.56 2.91 -5.37
C LEU A 82 -7.01 2.55 -5.66
N ASP A 83 -7.23 1.85 -6.77
CA ASP A 83 -8.53 1.29 -7.09
C ASP A 83 -8.67 -0.08 -6.41
N TRP A 84 -9.55 -0.16 -5.42
CA TRP A 84 -9.84 -1.39 -4.69
C TRP A 84 -11.01 -2.11 -5.35
N LEU A 85 -10.76 -3.31 -5.85
CA LEU A 85 -11.77 -4.07 -6.60
C LEU A 85 -12.74 -4.76 -5.65
N ASP A 86 -14.03 -4.67 -5.98
CA ASP A 86 -15.07 -5.44 -5.30
C ASP A 86 -15.05 -6.94 -5.73
N ALA A 87 -15.84 -7.74 -5.02
CA ALA A 87 -15.93 -9.17 -5.27
C ALA A 87 -16.39 -9.53 -6.70
N GLN A 88 -17.22 -8.69 -7.34
CA GLN A 88 -17.69 -8.93 -8.70
C GLN A 88 -16.59 -8.68 -9.74
N HIS A 89 -15.76 -7.64 -9.53
CA HIS A 89 -14.58 -7.40 -10.35
C HIS A 89 -13.54 -8.51 -10.14
N VAL A 90 -13.28 -8.92 -8.90
CA VAL A 90 -12.35 -10.02 -8.60
C VAL A 90 -12.79 -11.34 -9.25
N ALA A 91 -14.08 -11.69 -9.18
CA ALA A 91 -14.60 -12.89 -9.84
C ALA A 91 -14.38 -12.86 -11.37
N ARG A 92 -14.50 -11.69 -12.00
CA ARG A 92 -14.20 -11.51 -13.43
C ARG A 92 -12.70 -11.68 -13.73
N LEU A 93 -11.82 -11.20 -12.84
CA LEU A 93 -10.38 -11.42 -12.96
C LEU A 93 -10.03 -12.92 -12.94
N VAL A 94 -10.59 -13.66 -11.98
CA VAL A 94 -10.38 -15.11 -11.87
C VAL A 94 -10.87 -15.82 -13.13
N ALA A 95 -12.06 -15.47 -13.63
CA ALA A 95 -12.61 -16.05 -14.86
C ALA A 95 -11.76 -15.75 -16.11
N ALA A 96 -11.08 -14.60 -16.15
CA ALA A 96 -10.21 -14.21 -17.24
C ALA A 96 -8.84 -14.92 -17.25
N GLY A 97 -8.47 -15.60 -16.16
CA GLY A 97 -7.18 -16.30 -16.05
C GLY A 97 -6.04 -15.38 -15.61
N ALA A 98 -4.80 -15.72 -15.97
CA ALA A 98 -3.63 -15.03 -15.43
C ALA A 98 -3.43 -13.62 -16.02
N PRO A 99 -2.98 -12.63 -15.22
CA PRO A 99 -2.67 -11.30 -15.72
C PRO A 99 -1.47 -11.27 -16.68
N SER A 100 -1.33 -10.21 -17.46
CA SER A 100 -0.15 -9.95 -18.28
C SER A 100 0.42 -8.56 -17.98
N PRO A 101 1.56 -8.46 -17.29
CA PRO A 101 2.32 -7.21 -17.19
C PRO A 101 2.85 -6.83 -18.58
N ARG A 102 2.55 -5.62 -19.07
CA ARG A 102 3.06 -5.17 -20.38
C ARG A 102 4.51 -4.73 -20.27
N ARG A 103 5.42 -5.68 -20.46
CA ARG A 103 6.90 -5.47 -20.40
C ARG A 103 7.49 -4.46 -21.40
N ARG A 104 6.74 -3.92 -22.36
CA ARG A 104 7.34 -3.27 -23.54
C ARG A 104 7.67 -1.79 -23.43
N ARG A 105 7.23 -1.06 -22.39
CA ARG A 105 7.53 0.39 -22.28
C ARG A 105 7.70 0.96 -20.89
N ASP A 106 7.20 0.30 -19.84
CA ASP A 106 7.19 0.88 -18.50
C ASP A 106 7.87 -0.05 -17.49
N PRO A 107 9.03 0.33 -16.91
CA PRO A 107 9.71 -0.47 -15.89
C PRO A 107 8.90 -0.57 -14.58
N VAL A 108 7.79 0.16 -14.45
CA VAL A 108 6.98 0.21 -13.23
C VAL A 108 5.88 -0.85 -13.21
N SER A 109 5.57 -1.52 -14.34
CA SER A 109 4.50 -2.54 -14.38
C SER A 109 4.91 -3.84 -13.67
N HIS A 110 4.28 -4.12 -12.53
CA HIS A 110 4.52 -5.33 -11.75
C HIS A 110 3.29 -5.73 -10.91
N LEU A 111 3.37 -6.92 -10.32
CA LEU A 111 2.42 -7.45 -9.35
C LEU A 111 3.18 -7.67 -8.04
N SER A 112 2.56 -7.37 -6.91
CA SER A 112 3.13 -7.63 -5.58
C SER A 112 2.09 -8.26 -4.65
N ALA A 113 2.56 -9.05 -3.69
CA ALA A 113 1.72 -9.66 -2.67
C ALA A 113 1.95 -9.01 -1.32
N TRP A 114 0.85 -8.81 -0.60
CA TRP A 114 0.79 -8.13 0.67
C TRP A 114 -0.06 -8.95 1.64
N GLU A 115 0.39 -9.05 2.88
CA GLU A 115 -0.25 -9.90 3.89
C GLU A 115 -0.49 -9.10 5.17
N ALA A 116 -1.65 -9.29 5.78
CA ALA A 116 -1.98 -8.75 7.08
C ALA A 116 -1.69 -9.78 8.20
N ASP A 117 -1.66 -9.33 9.45
CA ASP A 117 -1.37 -10.21 10.60
C ASP A 117 -2.43 -11.32 10.80
N ASP A 118 -3.63 -11.15 10.23
CA ASP A 118 -4.71 -12.15 10.25
C ASP A 118 -4.65 -13.16 9.09
N GLY A 119 -3.62 -13.07 8.24
CA GLY A 119 -3.42 -13.93 7.06
C GLY A 119 -4.17 -13.48 5.81
N SER A 120 -4.90 -12.36 5.84
CA SER A 120 -5.53 -11.80 4.66
C SER A 120 -4.48 -11.34 3.64
N VAL A 121 -4.72 -11.63 2.35
CA VAL A 121 -3.79 -11.29 1.26
C VAL A 121 -4.39 -10.25 0.33
N VAL A 122 -3.56 -9.31 -0.11
CA VAL A 122 -3.83 -8.37 -1.21
C VAL A 122 -2.81 -8.58 -2.31
N VAL A 123 -3.30 -8.74 -3.54
CA VAL A 123 -2.50 -8.63 -4.75
C VAL A 123 -2.61 -7.20 -5.28
N LEU A 124 -1.49 -6.47 -5.29
CA LEU A 124 -1.41 -5.14 -5.85
C LEU A 124 -0.88 -5.21 -7.28
N ALA A 125 -1.69 -4.80 -8.25
CA ALA A 125 -1.28 -4.55 -9.62
C ALA A 125 -0.80 -3.11 -9.78
N VAL A 126 0.29 -2.90 -10.51
CA VAL A 126 0.90 -1.57 -10.68
C VAL A 126 1.04 -1.25 -12.18
N ALA A 127 0.65 -0.03 -12.55
CA ALA A 127 0.69 0.51 -13.90
C ALA A 127 -0.02 -0.39 -14.94
N ASP A 128 0.64 -0.66 -16.07
CA ASP A 128 0.10 -1.35 -17.26
C ASP A 128 0.04 -2.89 -17.09
N VAL A 129 -0.60 -3.35 -16.02
CA VAL A 129 -0.99 -4.75 -15.85
C VAL A 129 -2.36 -4.96 -16.48
N ARG A 130 -2.44 -5.87 -17.46
CA ARG A 130 -3.71 -6.30 -18.02
C ARG A 130 -4.22 -7.53 -17.32
N TRP A 131 -5.51 -7.53 -16.99
CA TRP A 131 -6.15 -8.67 -16.36
C TRP A 131 -7.64 -8.68 -16.73
N GLY A 132 -7.99 -9.55 -17.68
CA GLY A 132 -9.31 -9.56 -18.29
C GLY A 132 -9.66 -8.20 -18.93
N ASP A 133 -10.92 -7.83 -18.81
CA ASP A 133 -11.50 -6.55 -19.20
C ASP A 133 -11.55 -5.53 -18.04
N VAL A 134 -11.22 -5.96 -16.83
CA VAL A 134 -11.29 -5.14 -15.61
C VAL A 134 -10.07 -4.24 -15.47
N LEU A 135 -8.86 -4.77 -15.71
CA LEU A 135 -7.62 -3.99 -15.71
C LEU A 135 -7.17 -3.78 -17.17
N ALA A 136 -7.31 -2.54 -17.67
CA ALA A 136 -7.07 -2.19 -19.07
C ALA A 136 -6.34 -0.84 -19.27
#